data_AF-A0A7S1RLJ9-F1
#
_entry.id   AF-A0A7S1RLJ9-F1
#
_cell.length_a   1.000
_cell.length_b   1.000
_cell.length_c   1.000
_cell.angle_alpha   90.00
_cell.angle_beta   90.00
_cell.angle_gamma   90.00
#
_symmetry.space_group_name_H-M   'P 1'
#
loop_
_entity.id
_entity.type
_entity.pdbx_description
1 polymer ?
#
loop_
_entity_poly.entity_id
_entity_poly.type
_entity_poly.pdbx_seq_one_letter_code
_entity_poly.pdbx_strand_id
1 'polypeptide(L)'
;QTDDTFYEGLCALILCRTACGQAFRVTKPNDEAIMAARNANACDSVLGDREAVVGTYREFVVFNENLVYPEFVILYEREYADIDKGGATYEDGNLTQAMRDAVERGTEGDESKILDAFKEWDLDSNGSISKEELRTAMKKVCTGGLTDEDIDKLLAEADKNGDGVIDYEEFLAFLGF
;
A
#
# COMPACT_ATOMS: atom_id res chain seq x y z
N GLN A 1 2.13 -43.87 12.63
CA GLN A 1 1.29 -42.91 11.90
C GLN A 1 1.66 -41.57 12.50
N THR A 2 2.51 -40.81 11.83
CA THR A 2 2.90 -39.47 12.29
C THR A 2 1.76 -38.53 11.93
N ASP A 3 1.20 -37.87 12.93
CA ASP A 3 0.15 -36.86 12.76
C ASP A 3 0.74 -35.64 12.03
N ASP A 4 0.76 -35.69 10.70
CA ASP A 4 1.23 -34.62 9.79
C ASP A 4 0.36 -33.35 9.84
N THR A 5 -0.67 -33.32 10.70
CA THR A 5 -1.62 -32.21 10.85
C THR A 5 -1.13 -31.08 11.75
N PHE A 6 -0.02 -31.26 12.49
CA PHE A 6 0.44 -30.25 13.46
C PHE A 6 0.81 -28.89 12.82
N TYR A 7 1.20 -28.89 11.54
CA TYR A 7 1.60 -27.69 10.80
C TYR A 7 0.58 -27.22 9.77
N GLU A 8 -0.59 -27.84 9.71
CA GLU A 8 -1.62 -27.50 8.74
C GLU A 8 -2.12 -26.06 8.98
N GLY A 9 -2.10 -25.22 7.94
CA GLY A 9 -2.49 -23.81 8.03
C GLY A 9 -1.40 -22.83 8.52
N LEU A 10 -0.26 -23.32 9.03
CA LEU A 10 0.82 -22.46 9.53
C LEU A 10 1.80 -22.07 8.43
N CYS A 11 2.19 -20.79 8.42
CA CYS A 11 3.34 -20.28 7.67
C CYS A 11 4.60 -20.35 8.54
N ALA A 12 5.77 -20.39 7.90
CA ALA A 12 7.07 -20.32 8.57
C ALA A 12 7.85 -19.08 8.10
N LEU A 13 8.43 -18.34 9.05
CA LEU A 13 9.39 -17.28 8.80
C LEU A 13 10.71 -17.67 9.48
N ILE A 14 11.78 -17.72 8.71
CA ILE A 14 13.13 -17.93 9.26
C ILE A 14 13.72 -16.56 9.58
N LEU A 15 13.94 -16.30 10.86
CA LEU A 15 14.64 -15.10 11.31
C LEU A 15 16.13 -15.44 11.44
N CYS A 16 16.94 -14.87 10.56
CA CYS A 16 18.38 -15.02 10.60
C CYS A 16 19.02 -13.86 11.35
N ARG A 17 20.05 -14.15 12.13
CA ARG A 17 20.99 -13.14 12.59
C ARG A 17 22.19 -13.11 11.67
N THR A 18 22.62 -11.89 11.35
CA THR A 18 23.76 -11.67 10.46
C THR A 18 24.77 -10.72 11.08
N ALA A 19 26.04 -11.10 11.04
CA ALA A 19 27.14 -10.19 11.40
C ALA A 19 27.59 -9.43 10.15
N CYS A 20 27.20 -8.15 10.03
CA CYS A 20 27.52 -7.34 8.85
C CYS A 20 28.95 -6.77 8.84
N GLY A 21 29.66 -6.78 9.97
CA GLY A 21 31.02 -6.24 10.07
C GLY A 21 31.12 -4.78 9.58
N GLN A 22 32.19 -4.47 8.84
CA GLN A 22 32.35 -3.17 8.19
C GLN A 22 31.53 -3.12 6.89
N ALA A 23 30.36 -2.48 6.96
CA ALA A 23 29.48 -2.31 5.82
C ALA A 23 29.96 -1.19 4.88
N PHE A 24 30.09 -1.50 3.60
CA PHE A 24 30.33 -0.53 2.54
C PHE A 24 28.99 0.01 2.01
N ARG A 25 28.73 1.30 2.20
CA ARG A 25 27.46 1.92 1.78
C ARG A 25 27.55 2.39 0.34
N VAL A 26 26.54 2.03 -0.46
CA VAL A 26 26.39 2.47 -1.85
C VAL A 26 25.01 3.03 -2.10
N THR A 27 24.94 4.12 -2.86
CA THR A 27 23.68 4.79 -3.23
C THR A 27 23.37 4.64 -4.72
N LYS A 28 24.34 4.18 -5.52
CA LYS A 28 24.19 3.98 -6.96
C LYS A 28 24.17 2.49 -7.31
N PRO A 29 23.34 2.07 -8.28
CA PRO A 29 23.38 0.71 -8.80
C PRO A 29 24.70 0.48 -9.55
N ASN A 30 25.18 -0.78 -9.54
CA ASN A 30 26.38 -1.22 -10.28
C ASN A 30 27.65 -0.40 -10.00
N ASP A 31 27.83 0.07 -8.77
CA ASP A 31 29.02 0.82 -8.39
C ASP A 31 30.27 -0.09 -8.43
N GLU A 32 31.22 0.23 -9.32
CA GLU A 32 32.48 -0.52 -9.48
C GLU A 32 33.30 -0.54 -8.19
N ALA A 33 33.10 0.44 -7.30
CA ALA A 33 33.74 0.50 -6.00
C ALA A 33 33.37 -0.70 -5.10
N ILE A 34 32.21 -1.35 -5.33
CA ILE A 34 31.80 -2.55 -4.58
C ILE A 34 32.78 -3.70 -4.84
N MET A 35 33.08 -3.95 -6.10
CA MET A 35 34.00 -5.03 -6.49
C MET A 35 35.43 -4.72 -6.03
N ALA A 36 35.85 -3.46 -6.13
CA ALA A 36 37.15 -3.03 -5.63
C ALA A 36 37.28 -3.19 -4.11
N ALA A 37 36.28 -2.74 -3.34
CA ALA A 37 36.27 -2.86 -1.88
C ALA A 37 36.25 -4.33 -1.43
N ARG A 38 35.47 -5.18 -2.11
CA ARG A 38 35.45 -6.63 -1.87
C ARG A 38 36.81 -7.26 -2.15
N ASN A 39 37.41 -7.00 -3.32
CA ASN A 39 38.68 -7.59 -3.72
C ASN A 39 39.85 -7.13 -2.82
N ALA A 40 39.77 -5.90 -2.31
CA ALA A 40 40.73 -5.37 -1.35
C ALA A 40 40.47 -5.83 0.10
N ASN A 41 39.41 -6.63 0.33
CA ASN A 41 38.96 -7.05 1.66
C ASN A 41 38.74 -5.85 2.62
N ALA A 42 38.25 -4.74 2.07
CA ALA A 42 38.02 -3.47 2.78
C ALA A 42 36.62 -3.37 3.39
N CYS A 43 35.77 -4.36 3.15
CA CYS A 43 34.41 -4.45 3.69
C CYS A 43 33.97 -5.90 3.86
N ASP A 44 33.15 -6.15 4.88
CA ASP A 44 32.58 -7.47 5.18
C ASP A 44 31.18 -7.65 4.55
N SER A 45 30.47 -6.53 4.34
CA SER A 45 29.16 -6.49 3.71
C SER A 45 28.97 -5.21 2.89
N VAL A 46 27.92 -5.19 2.07
CA VAL A 46 27.47 -4.00 1.33
C VAL A 46 26.07 -3.62 1.80
N LEU A 47 25.85 -2.32 2.00
CA LEU A 47 24.55 -1.73 2.23
C LEU A 47 24.17 -0.88 1.01
N GLY A 48 23.27 -1.39 0.19
CA GLY A 48 22.62 -0.64 -0.88
C GLY A 48 21.52 0.24 -0.29
N ASP A 49 21.77 1.54 -0.22
CA ASP A 49 20.84 2.53 0.32
C ASP A 49 20.09 3.23 -0.82
N ARG A 50 19.17 2.48 -1.44
CA ARG A 50 18.31 3.00 -2.51
C ARG A 50 17.22 3.94 -2.00
N GLU A 51 16.94 3.91 -0.70
CA GLU A 51 16.00 4.83 -0.04
C GLU A 51 16.46 6.28 -0.20
N ALA A 52 17.76 6.53 -0.05
CA ALA A 52 18.38 7.85 -0.20
C ALA A 52 18.34 8.42 -1.64
N VAL A 53 17.92 7.64 -2.65
CA VAL A 53 17.98 8.03 -4.07
C VAL A 53 16.65 7.89 -4.79
N VAL A 54 15.96 6.76 -4.62
CA VAL A 54 14.74 6.40 -5.37
C VAL A 54 13.55 6.13 -4.42
N GLY A 55 13.75 6.26 -3.11
CA GLY A 55 12.70 5.99 -2.11
C GLY A 55 12.29 4.51 -2.03
N THR A 56 13.16 3.59 -2.43
CA THR A 56 12.92 2.15 -2.36
C THR A 56 13.68 1.50 -1.20
N TYR A 57 13.47 0.20 -0.98
CA TYR A 57 14.03 -0.51 0.18
C TYR A 57 15.56 -0.54 0.19
N ARG A 58 16.13 -0.62 1.40
CA ARG A 58 17.56 -0.88 1.60
C ARG A 58 17.85 -2.36 1.40
N GLU A 59 18.99 -2.66 0.79
CA GLU A 59 19.46 -4.03 0.57
C GLU A 59 20.79 -4.25 1.29
N PHE A 60 20.92 -5.38 1.98
CA PHE A 60 22.20 -5.83 2.56
C PHE A 60 22.70 -7.03 1.79
N VAL A 61 23.97 -7.00 1.38
CA VAL A 61 24.65 -8.12 0.73
C VAL A 61 25.80 -8.54 1.63
N VAL A 62 25.78 -9.79 2.07
CA VAL A 62 26.83 -10.41 2.89
C VAL A 62 27.49 -11.47 2.03
N PHE A 63 28.81 -11.44 1.93
CA PHE A 63 29.54 -12.29 0.98
C PHE A 63 29.88 -13.67 1.53
N ASN A 64 29.85 -13.82 2.86
CA ASN A 64 30.23 -15.04 3.55
C ASN A 64 29.02 -15.63 4.28
N GLU A 65 28.61 -16.82 3.85
CA GLU A 65 27.48 -17.56 4.42
C GLU A 65 27.66 -17.89 5.91
N ASN A 66 28.90 -18.04 6.39
CA ASN A 66 29.18 -18.32 7.80
C ASN A 66 28.83 -17.15 8.74
N LEU A 67 28.55 -15.97 8.19
CA LEU A 67 28.11 -14.80 8.94
C LEU A 67 26.60 -14.75 9.13
N VAL A 68 25.84 -15.65 8.50
CA VAL A 68 24.39 -15.75 8.58
C VAL A 68 24.02 -17.05 9.29
N TYR A 69 23.30 -16.96 10.40
CA TYR A 69 22.78 -18.14 11.08
C TYR A 69 21.29 -18.01 11.38
N PRO A 70 20.51 -19.09 11.20
CA PRO A 70 19.12 -19.10 11.62
C PRO A 70 19.07 -18.97 13.13
N GLU A 71 18.36 -17.96 13.63
CA GLU A 71 18.17 -17.74 15.05
C GLU A 71 16.83 -18.34 15.50
N PHE A 72 15.77 -18.03 14.75
CA PHE A 72 14.43 -18.53 15.06
C PHE A 72 13.72 -19.02 13.81
N VAL A 73 12.91 -20.06 13.97
CA VAL A 73 11.84 -20.41 13.04
C VAL A 73 10.55 -19.98 13.71
N ILE A 74 9.92 -18.94 13.17
CA ILE A 74 8.64 -18.42 13.65
C ILE A 74 7.56 -19.11 12.84
N LEU A 75 6.76 -19.94 13.51
CA LEU A 75 5.53 -20.46 12.94
C LEU A 75 4.40 -19.49 13.26
N TYR A 76 3.65 -19.08 12.25
CA TYR A 76 2.59 -18.11 12.40
C TYR A 76 1.44 -18.45 11.47
N GLU A 77 0.23 -18.18 11.95
CA GLU A 77 -0.95 -18.13 11.11
C GLU A 77 -1.08 -16.70 10.57
N ARG A 78 -1.40 -16.57 9.29
CA ARG A 78 -1.76 -15.27 8.72
C ARG A 78 -3.24 -15.08 8.88
N GLU A 79 -3.62 -14.31 9.88
CA GLU A 79 -4.90 -13.63 9.84
C GLU A 79 -4.80 -12.54 8.78
N TYR A 80 -5.19 -12.90 7.57
CA TYR A 80 -5.77 -11.89 6.71
C TYR A 80 -7.06 -11.52 7.43
N ALA A 81 -7.03 -10.44 8.22
CA ALA A 81 -8.21 -9.58 8.25
C ALA A 81 -8.62 -9.47 6.79
N ASP A 82 -9.90 -9.57 6.48
CA ASP A 82 -10.36 -9.25 5.15
C ASP A 82 -9.88 -7.82 4.84
N ILE A 83 -8.66 -7.69 4.31
CA ILE A 83 -8.37 -6.98 3.07
C ILE A 83 -9.06 -7.82 2.01
N ASP A 84 -10.36 -8.04 2.20
CA ASP A 84 -11.33 -7.87 1.19
C ASP A 84 -10.81 -8.47 -0.12
N LYS A 85 -10.87 -9.81 -0.20
CA LYS A 85 -11.38 -10.45 -1.42
C LYS A 85 -12.85 -10.05 -1.59
N GLY A 86 -13.07 -8.74 -1.66
CA GLY A 86 -14.18 -7.97 -1.12
C GLY A 86 -13.94 -6.47 -1.31
N GLY A 87 -12.70 -6.06 -1.63
CA GLY A 87 -12.46 -4.96 -2.52
C GLY A 87 -13.15 -5.41 -3.80
N ALA A 88 -14.31 -4.83 -4.06
CA ALA A 88 -15.13 -5.17 -5.20
C ALA A 88 -14.17 -5.35 -6.38
N THR A 89 -14.08 -6.58 -6.90
CA THR A 89 -13.62 -6.73 -8.27
C THR A 89 -14.64 -5.94 -9.05
N TYR A 90 -14.27 -4.72 -9.46
CA TYR A 90 -15.09 -3.90 -10.32
C TYR A 90 -15.16 -4.66 -11.64
N GLU A 91 -16.16 -5.53 -11.77
CA GLU A 91 -16.60 -6.05 -13.05
C GLU A 91 -17.18 -4.88 -13.83
N ASP A 92 -16.29 -4.06 -14.39
CA ASP A 92 -16.43 -3.13 -15.53
C ASP A 92 -17.70 -2.24 -15.60
N GLY A 93 -18.45 -2.07 -14.51
CA GLY A 93 -19.76 -1.42 -14.60
C GLY A 93 -20.39 -0.93 -13.30
N ASN A 94 -19.70 -0.97 -12.16
CA ASN A 94 -20.32 -0.51 -10.90
C ASN A 94 -19.36 0.22 -9.94
N LEU A 95 -18.51 1.09 -10.48
CA LEU A 95 -17.53 1.87 -9.70
C LEU A 95 -18.22 2.72 -8.62
N THR A 96 -19.34 3.32 -9.02
CA THR A 96 -20.23 4.18 -8.25
C THR A 96 -20.81 3.49 -7.03
N GLN A 97 -21.28 2.25 -7.18
CA GLN A 97 -21.85 1.51 -6.06
C GLN A 97 -20.79 1.19 -5.02
N ALA A 98 -19.60 0.77 -5.42
CA ALA A 98 -18.59 0.44 -4.41
C ALA A 98 -17.97 1.67 -3.75
N MET A 99 -18.02 2.86 -4.39
CA MET A 99 -17.76 4.13 -3.70
C MET A 99 -18.82 4.39 -2.62
N ARG A 100 -20.12 4.25 -2.93
CA ARG A 100 -21.18 4.38 -1.92
C ARG A 100 -21.02 3.39 -0.80
N ASP A 101 -20.85 2.11 -1.11
CA ASP A 101 -20.73 1.05 -0.10
C ASP A 101 -19.54 1.29 0.83
N ALA A 102 -18.43 1.80 0.31
CA ALA A 102 -17.27 2.12 1.13
C ALA A 102 -17.53 3.28 2.10
N VAL A 103 -18.20 4.33 1.63
CA VAL A 103 -18.56 5.47 2.47
C VAL A 103 -19.65 5.08 3.49
N GLU A 104 -20.64 4.30 3.09
CA GLU A 104 -21.67 3.77 4.00
C GLU A 104 -21.07 2.87 5.07
N ARG A 105 -20.14 1.97 4.73
CA ARG A 105 -19.43 1.13 5.72
C ARG A 105 -18.64 1.95 6.73
N GLY A 106 -18.06 3.08 6.31
CA GLY A 106 -17.29 3.96 7.20
C GLY A 106 -18.16 4.89 8.05
N THR A 107 -19.32 5.28 7.55
CA THR A 107 -20.17 6.30 8.18
C THR A 107 -21.38 5.72 8.90
N GLU A 108 -21.76 4.46 8.67
CA GLU A 108 -22.97 3.82 9.23
C GLU A 108 -24.25 4.63 8.98
N GLY A 109 -24.25 5.53 7.99
CA GLY A 109 -25.35 6.47 7.70
C GLY A 109 -25.49 7.64 8.67
N ASP A 110 -24.48 7.92 9.50
CA ASP A 110 -24.44 9.08 10.39
C ASP A 110 -23.95 10.33 9.64
N GLU A 111 -24.80 11.36 9.53
CA GLU A 111 -24.48 12.64 8.88
C GLU A 111 -23.17 13.27 9.39
N SER A 112 -22.87 13.14 10.69
CA SER A 112 -21.63 13.68 11.25
C SER A 112 -20.41 12.96 10.69
N LYS A 113 -20.50 11.64 10.50
CA LYS A 113 -19.40 10.84 9.94
C LYS A 113 -19.28 11.04 8.44
N ILE A 114 -20.38 11.29 7.74
CA ILE A 114 -20.38 11.65 6.30
C ILE A 114 -19.62 12.96 6.09
N LEU A 115 -19.86 13.96 6.94
CA LEU A 115 -19.12 15.22 6.91
C LEU A 115 -17.62 15.00 7.17
N ASP A 116 -17.27 14.13 8.10
CA ASP A 116 -15.86 13.81 8.38
C ASP A 116 -15.19 13.05 7.21
N ALA A 117 -15.92 12.14 6.56
CA ALA A 117 -15.45 11.47 5.35
C ALA A 117 -15.24 12.46 4.20
N PHE A 118 -16.16 13.40 4.00
CA PHE A 118 -16.01 14.47 3.00
C PHE A 118 -14.75 15.30 3.25
N LYS A 119 -14.51 15.71 4.49
CA LYS A 119 -13.30 16.47 4.88
C LYS A 119 -12.01 15.67 4.75
N GLU A 120 -12.07 14.34 4.84
CA GLU A 120 -10.88 13.52 4.60
C GLU A 120 -10.51 13.49 3.11
N TRP A 121 -11.48 13.70 2.23
CA TRP A 121 -11.31 13.67 0.78
C TRP A 121 -10.96 15.05 0.22
N ASP A 122 -11.57 16.11 0.76
CA ASP A 122 -11.25 17.52 0.50
C ASP A 122 -9.92 17.89 1.21
N LEU A 123 -8.80 17.70 0.50
CA LEU A 123 -7.45 17.81 1.06
C LEU A 123 -7.05 19.27 1.26
N ASP A 124 -7.55 20.17 0.42
CA ASP A 124 -7.28 21.60 0.52
C ASP A 124 -8.34 22.35 1.35
N SER A 125 -9.41 21.68 1.78
CA SER A 125 -10.51 22.22 2.58
C SER A 125 -11.24 23.38 1.90
N ASN A 126 -11.34 23.34 0.56
CA ASN A 126 -12.01 24.37 -0.22
C ASN A 126 -13.54 24.20 -0.27
N GLY A 127 -14.08 23.10 0.26
CA GLY A 127 -15.51 22.78 0.29
C GLY A 127 -16.01 22.01 -0.93
N SER A 128 -15.14 21.55 -1.81
CA SER A 128 -15.44 20.68 -2.94
C SER A 128 -14.31 19.66 -3.18
N ILE A 129 -14.64 18.53 -3.81
CA ILE A 129 -13.68 17.48 -4.10
C ILE A 129 -13.31 17.57 -5.58
N SER A 130 -12.06 17.93 -5.87
CA SER A 130 -11.54 17.95 -7.22
C SER A 130 -11.25 16.55 -7.77
N LYS A 131 -11.08 16.43 -9.09
CA LYS A 131 -10.71 15.16 -9.75
C LYS A 131 -9.45 14.51 -9.14
N GLU A 132 -8.44 15.29 -8.78
CA GLU A 132 -7.19 14.76 -8.21
C GLU A 132 -7.36 14.30 -6.75
N GLU A 133 -8.21 14.99 -5.99
CA GLU A 133 -8.59 14.60 -4.63
C GLU A 133 -9.43 13.33 -4.64
N LEU A 134 -10.43 13.26 -5.53
CA LEU A 134 -11.23 12.07 -5.78
C LEU A 134 -10.34 10.87 -6.13
N ARG A 135 -9.36 11.06 -7.02
CA ARG A 135 -8.38 10.02 -7.36
C ARG A 135 -7.60 9.54 -6.14
N THR A 136 -7.17 10.46 -5.29
CA THR A 136 -6.38 10.16 -4.10
C THR A 136 -7.21 9.44 -3.05
N ALA A 137 -8.44 9.90 -2.80
CA ALA A 137 -9.39 9.27 -1.91
C ALA A 137 -9.74 7.85 -2.38
N MET A 138 -10.04 7.70 -3.67
CA MET A 138 -10.40 6.41 -4.26
C MET A 138 -9.24 5.40 -4.24
N LYS A 139 -7.97 5.84 -4.29
CA LYS A 139 -6.81 4.95 -4.06
C LYS A 139 -6.71 4.42 -2.63
N LYS A 140 -7.19 5.18 -1.63
CA LYS A 140 -7.22 4.72 -0.24
C LYS A 140 -8.33 3.69 -0.02
N VAL A 141 -9.46 3.87 -0.71
CA VAL A 141 -10.67 3.05 -0.58
C VAL A 141 -10.61 1.79 -1.44
N CYS A 142 -10.06 1.89 -2.65
CA CYS A 142 -10.07 0.83 -3.65
C CYS A 142 -8.66 0.29 -3.88
N THR A 143 -8.46 -1.00 -3.60
CA THR A 143 -7.17 -1.69 -3.77
C THR A 143 -6.90 -2.14 -5.22
N GLY A 144 -7.85 -1.93 -6.15
CA GLY A 144 -7.85 -2.50 -7.50
C GLY A 144 -7.09 -1.74 -8.59
N GLY A 145 -6.50 -0.57 -8.32
CA GLY A 145 -5.84 0.25 -9.33
C GLY A 145 -6.81 0.89 -10.32
N LEU A 146 -7.20 2.14 -10.04
CA LEU A 146 -8.15 2.89 -10.86
C LEU A 146 -7.47 3.57 -12.04
N THR A 147 -8.08 3.48 -13.22
CA THR A 147 -7.65 4.22 -14.41
C THR A 147 -8.20 5.64 -14.38
N ASP A 148 -7.62 6.54 -15.19
CA ASP A 148 -8.14 7.91 -15.30
C ASP A 148 -9.57 7.94 -15.88
N GLU A 149 -9.91 6.97 -16.74
CA GLU A 149 -11.26 6.81 -17.31
C GLU A 149 -12.29 6.42 -16.24
N ASP A 150 -11.90 5.64 -15.24
CA ASP A 150 -12.77 5.26 -14.13
C ASP A 150 -13.09 6.47 -13.23
N ILE A 151 -12.08 7.30 -12.97
CA ILE A 151 -12.25 8.54 -12.21
C ILE A 151 -13.13 9.52 -12.98
N ASP A 152 -12.98 9.63 -14.30
CA ASP A 152 -13.81 10.49 -15.14
C ASP A 152 -15.29 10.06 -15.15
N LYS A 153 -15.55 8.75 -15.21
CA LYS A 153 -16.93 8.22 -15.10
C LYS A 153 -17.55 8.52 -13.76
N LEU A 154 -16.78 8.34 -12.68
CA LEU A 154 -17.24 8.59 -11.31
C LEU A 154 -17.57 10.07 -11.10
N LEU A 155 -16.68 10.95 -11.56
CA LEU A 155 -16.88 12.39 -11.51
C LEU A 155 -18.14 12.77 -12.29
N ALA A 156 -18.30 12.29 -13.52
CA ALA A 156 -19.47 12.59 -14.34
C ALA A 156 -20.80 12.08 -13.76
N GLU A 157 -20.77 11.09 -12.87
CA GLU A 157 -21.97 10.61 -12.19
C GLU A 157 -22.29 11.40 -10.92
N ALA A 158 -21.28 11.85 -10.18
CA ALA A 158 -21.42 12.64 -8.96
C ALA A 158 -21.68 14.12 -9.24
N ASP A 159 -20.92 14.73 -10.15
CA ASP A 159 -21.04 16.12 -10.58
C ASP A 159 -22.34 16.31 -11.40
N LYS A 160 -23.34 16.97 -10.80
CA LYS A 160 -24.64 17.22 -11.45
C LYS A 160 -24.67 18.59 -12.12
N ASN A 161 -23.88 19.52 -11.62
CA ASN A 161 -23.87 20.90 -12.08
C ASN A 161 -22.91 21.10 -13.28
N GLY A 162 -21.97 20.18 -13.50
CA GLY A 162 -20.99 20.13 -14.58
C GLY A 162 -19.78 21.05 -14.39
N ASP A 163 -19.43 21.42 -13.17
CA ASP A 163 -18.30 22.32 -12.85
C ASP A 163 -16.96 21.59 -12.71
N GLY A 164 -16.97 20.26 -12.76
CA GLY A 164 -15.78 19.41 -12.70
C GLY A 164 -15.27 19.16 -11.28
N VAL A 165 -16.02 19.54 -10.25
CA VAL A 165 -15.78 19.20 -8.85
C VAL A 165 -17.03 18.56 -8.25
N ILE A 166 -16.93 18.00 -7.04
CA ILE A 166 -18.09 17.46 -6.32
C ILE A 166 -18.27 18.30 -5.06
N ASP A 167 -19.35 19.08 -4.99
CA ASP A 167 -19.67 19.82 -3.78
C ASP A 167 -20.31 18.91 -2.70
N TYR A 168 -20.51 19.45 -1.50
CA TYR A 168 -21.08 18.68 -0.39
C TYR A 168 -22.53 18.21 -0.67
N GLU A 169 -23.34 19.00 -1.37
CA GLU A 169 -24.72 18.64 -1.71
C GLU A 169 -24.74 17.50 -2.75
N GLU A 170 -23.87 17.58 -3.75
CA GLU A 170 -23.67 16.54 -4.76
C GLU A 170 -23.14 15.25 -4.14
N PHE A 171 -22.23 15.35 -3.16
CA PHE A 171 -21.72 14.21 -2.41
C PHE A 171 -22.84 13.50 -1.62
N LEU A 172 -23.72 14.25 -0.96
CA LEU A 172 -24.88 13.69 -0.25
C LEU A 172 -25.87 13.03 -1.22
N ALA A 173 -26.22 13.72 -2.31
CA ALA A 173 -27.11 13.20 -3.34
C ALA A 173 -26.55 11.93 -3.98
N PHE A 174 -25.22 11.86 -4.14
CA PHE A 174 -24.53 10.68 -4.66
C PHE A 174 -24.61 9.50 -3.70
N LEU A 175 -24.56 9.72 -2.39
CA LEU A 175 -24.74 8.70 -1.35
C LEU A 175 -26.21 8.31 -1.12
N GLY A 176 -27.16 9.06 -1.68
CA GLY A 176 -28.60 8.79 -1.58
C GLY A 176 -29.27 9.42 -0.35
N PHE A 177 -28.68 10.48 0.20
CA PHE A 177 -29.26 11.30 1.27
C PHE A 177 -30.08 12.48 0.72
#